data_AF-A0A268QZB3-F1
#
_entry.id   AF-A0A268QZB3-F1
#
_cell.length_a   1.000
_cell.length_b   1.000
_cell.length_c   1.000
_cell.angle_alpha   90.00
_cell.angle_beta   90.00
_cell.angle_gamma   90.00
#
_symmetry.space_group_name_H-M   'P 1'
#
loop_
_entity.id
_entity.type
_entity.pdbx_description
1 polymer ?
#
loop_
_entity_poly.entity_id
_entity_poly.type
_entity_poly.pdbx_seq_one_letter_code
_entity_poly.pdbx_strand_id
1 'polypeptide(L)' 'MGYRADIDGLPIAEETGLPFKSEHDEQMHACGHDFHMSIALGLITKFTAEPINDDLLFIFQPAEEGPGGAEPMLRSEIM' A
#
# COMPACT_ATOMS: atom_id res chain seq x y z
N MET A 1 -2.73 15.87 8.26
CA MET A 1 -3.73 14.78 8.06
C MET A 1 -3.00 13.50 7.68
N GLY A 2 -3.53 12.33 8.03
CA GLY A 2 -2.92 11.03 7.70
C GLY A 2 -3.64 10.31 6.54
N TYR A 3 -2.88 9.75 5.59
CA TYR A 3 -3.37 8.87 4.54
C TYR A 3 -2.63 7.53 4.63
N ARG A 4 -3.37 6.42 4.69
CA ARG A 4 -2.80 5.08 4.87
C ARG A 4 -3.12 4.20 3.66
N ALA A 5 -2.11 3.49 3.16
CA ALA A 5 -2.23 2.43 2.17
C ALA A 5 -1.56 1.16 2.72
N ASP A 6 -2.28 0.05 2.71
CA ASP A 6 -1.70 -1.30 2.86
C ASP A 6 -0.93 -1.70 1.59
N ILE A 7 0.07 -2.58 1.77
CA ILE A 7 1.06 -2.86 0.71
C ILE A 7 1.33 -4.35 0.45
N ASP A 8 0.73 -5.26 1.22
CA ASP A 8 0.98 -6.70 1.12
C ASP A 8 0.13 -7.38 0.04
N GLY A 9 0.65 -8.47 -0.52
CA GLY A 9 -0.08 -9.40 -1.38
C GLY A 9 -0.54 -10.63 -0.60
N LEU A 10 -1.23 -11.54 -1.28
CA LEU A 10 -1.73 -12.80 -0.73
C LEU A 10 -1.03 -14.01 -1.38
N PRO A 11 -0.87 -15.12 -0.63
CA PRO A 11 -0.30 -16.36 -1.15
C PRO A 11 -1.33 -17.13 -2.00
N ILE A 12 -1.69 -16.57 -3.15
CA ILE A 12 -2.70 -17.07 -4.08
C ILE A 12 -2.14 -17.02 -5.50
N ALA A 13 -2.33 -18.09 -6.27
CA ALA A 13 -2.05 -18.11 -7.71
C ALA A 13 -2.93 -17.13 -8.48
N GLU A 14 -2.33 -16.27 -9.30
CA GLU A 14 -3.08 -15.35 -10.14
C GLU A 14 -3.66 -16.05 -11.38
N GLU A 15 -4.99 -16.09 -11.48
CA GLU A 15 -5.73 -16.70 -12.60
C GLU A 15 -6.47 -15.68 -13.48
N THR A 16 -6.08 -14.39 -13.42
CA THR A 16 -6.78 -13.31 -14.15
C THR A 16 -6.55 -13.33 -15.65
N GLY A 17 -5.41 -13.86 -16.10
CA GLY A 17 -4.98 -13.79 -17.50
C GLY A 17 -4.64 -12.39 -18.00
N LEU A 18 -4.49 -11.41 -17.10
CA LEU A 18 -4.16 -10.02 -17.45
C LEU A 18 -2.72 -9.90 -17.96
N PRO A 19 -2.43 -8.94 -18.86
CA PRO A 19 -1.08 -8.75 -19.40
C PRO A 19 -0.06 -8.28 -18.36
N PHE A 20 -0.52 -7.80 -17.20
CA PHE A 20 0.29 -7.35 -16.07
C PHE A 20 0.14 -8.27 -14.85
N LYS A 21 -0.27 -9.53 -15.07
CA LYS A 21 -0.33 -10.53 -13.99
C LYS A 21 1.00 -10.61 -13.23
N SER A 22 0.92 -11.04 -11.98
CA SER A 22 2.05 -11.29 -11.12
C SER A 22 3.12 -12.14 -11.82
N GLU A 23 4.36 -11.69 -11.69
CA GLU A 23 5.56 -12.44 -12.08
C GLU A 23 6.04 -13.38 -10.96
N HIS A 24 5.37 -13.35 -9.80
CA HIS A 24 5.66 -14.17 -8.64
C HIS A 24 4.66 -15.31 -8.52
N ASP A 25 5.16 -16.55 -8.67
CA ASP A 25 4.34 -17.75 -8.53
C ASP A 25 3.65 -17.81 -7.14
N GLU A 26 2.37 -18.16 -7.11
CA GLU A 26 1.53 -18.23 -5.90
C GLU A 26 1.48 -16.92 -5.08
N GLN A 27 1.68 -15.77 -5.72
CA GLN A 27 1.56 -14.46 -5.07
C GLN A 27 0.73 -13.52 -5.95
N MET A 28 -0.30 -12.90 -5.37
CA MET A 28 -1.19 -11.98 -6.07
C MET A 28 -1.65 -10.85 -5.14
N HIS A 29 -1.73 -9.62 -5.65
CA HIS A 29 -2.49 -8.55 -4.99
C HIS A 29 -4.00 -8.73 -5.22
N ALA A 30 -4.58 -9.77 -4.63
CA ALA A 30 -5.99 -10.12 -4.84
C ALA A 30 -6.98 -9.18 -4.11
N CYS A 31 -6.50 -8.34 -3.19
CA CYS A 31 -7.30 -7.37 -2.43
C CYS A 31 -7.06 -5.90 -2.86
N GLY A 32 -6.26 -5.67 -3.91
CA GLY A 32 -6.08 -4.32 -4.47
C GLY A 32 -5.08 -3.41 -3.74
N HIS A 33 -4.19 -3.95 -2.91
CA HIS A 33 -3.18 -3.17 -2.19
C HIS A 33 -2.19 -2.47 -3.14
N ASP A 34 -1.95 -3.06 -4.32
CA ASP A 34 -1.27 -2.41 -5.44
C ASP A 34 -2.00 -1.13 -5.91
N PHE A 35 -3.32 -1.16 -5.98
CA PHE A 35 -4.14 0.00 -6.33
C PHE A 35 -4.14 1.06 -5.22
N HIS A 36 -4.21 0.65 -3.95
CA HIS A 36 -4.11 1.56 -2.80
C HIS A 36 -2.77 2.31 -2.80
N MET A 37 -1.66 1.60 -3.01
CA MET A 37 -0.33 2.20 -3.16
C MET A 37 -0.28 3.17 -4.34
N SER A 38 -0.83 2.78 -5.49
CA SER A 38 -0.84 3.60 -6.71
C SER A 38 -1.57 4.93 -6.49
N ILE A 39 -2.71 4.93 -5.81
CA ILE A 39 -3.45 6.16 -5.44
C ILE A 39 -2.61 7.01 -4.48
N ALA A 40 -2.03 6.41 -3.44
CA ALA A 40 -1.21 7.13 -2.47
C ALA A 40 -0.05 7.86 -3.16
N LEU A 41 0.67 7.18 -4.06
CA LEU A 41 1.75 7.77 -4.85
C LEU A 41 1.26 8.89 -5.78
N GLY A 42 0.06 8.75 -6.36
CA GLY A 42 -0.58 9.81 -7.15
C GLY A 42 -0.86 11.07 -6.33
N LEU A 43 -1.37 10.91 -5.09
CA LEU A 43 -1.61 12.03 -4.18
C LEU A 43 -0.30 12.68 -3.72
N ILE A 44 0.72 11.89 -3.38
CA ILE A 44 2.06 12.41 -3.06
C ILE A 44 2.60 13.23 -4.23
N THR A 45 2.51 12.70 -5.46
CA THR A 45 2.96 13.41 -6.67
C THR A 45 2.21 14.73 -6.86
N LYS A 46 0.89 14.73 -6.65
CA LYS A 46 0.07 15.95 -6.74
C LYS A 46 0.48 17.00 -5.71
N PHE A 47 0.60 16.63 -4.44
CA PHE A 47 0.86 17.59 -3.36
C PHE A 47 2.32 18.00 -3.22
N THR A 48 3.25 17.22 -3.79
CA THR A 48 4.63 17.68 -3.96
C THR A 48 4.77 18.69 -5.10
N ALA A 49 3.98 18.57 -6.17
CA ALA A 49 3.93 19.54 -7.26
C ALA A 49 3.11 20.80 -6.89
N GLU A 50 2.02 20.64 -6.15
CA GLU A 50 1.12 21.70 -5.69
C GLU A 50 0.93 21.61 -4.16
N PRO A 51 1.87 22.18 -3.37
CA PRO A 51 1.82 22.11 -1.92
C PRO A 51 0.61 22.82 -1.33
N ILE A 52 0.11 22.27 -0.23
CA ILE A 52 -0.93 22.87 0.62
C ILE A 52 -0.31 23.42 1.91
N ASN A 53 -1.08 24.19 2.67
CA ASN A 53 -0.60 24.80 3.92
C ASN A 53 -0.49 23.81 5.09
N ASP A 54 -1.08 22.63 4.96
CA ASP A 54 -1.10 21.60 6.00
C ASP A 54 -0.09 20.48 5.72
N ASP A 55 0.40 19.85 6.80
CA ASP A 55 1.24 18.66 6.68
C ASP A 55 0.40 17.42 6.35
N LEU A 56 0.91 16.62 5.41
CA LEU A 56 0.36 15.32 5.03
C LEU A 56 1.33 14.20 5.44
N LEU A 57 0.84 13.25 6.24
CA LEU A 57 1.56 12.04 6.60
C LEU A 57 1.02 10.88 5.77
N PHE A 58 1.89 10.25 4.97
CA PHE A 58 1.55 9.05 4.21
C PHE A 58 2.15 7.82 4.89
N ILE A 59 1.30 6.82 5.15
CA ILE A 59 1.65 5.60 5.88
C ILE A 59 1.46 4.41 4.96
N PHE A 60 2.56 3.73 4.63
CA PHE A 60 2.54 2.48 3.86
C PHE A 60 2.66 1.31 4.83
N GLN A 61 1.54 0.62 5.08
CA GLN A 61 1.43 -0.40 6.11
C GLN A 61 1.63 -1.81 5.54
N PRO A 62 2.63 -2.57 5.99
CA PRO A 62 2.77 -3.98 5.61
C PRO A 62 1.74 -4.87 6.34
N ALA A 63 1.62 -6.10 5.86
CA ALA A 63 0.96 -7.20 6.56
C ALA A 63 -0.45 -6.89 7.08
N GLU A 64 -1.29 -6.22 6.27
CA GLU A 64 -2.70 -6.03 6.61
C GLU A 64 -3.44 -7.36 6.69
N GLU A 65 -3.19 -8.25 5.73
CA GLU A 65 -3.87 -9.55 5.60
C GLU A 65 -3.48 -10.54 6.70
N GLY A 66 -2.29 -10.35 7.28
CA GLY A 66 -1.81 -11.15 8.41
C GLY A 66 -0.28 -11.11 8.54
N PRO A 67 0.27 -11.18 9.77
CA PRO A 67 -0.41 -11.24 11.08
C PRO A 67 -0.94 -9.89 11.60
N GLY A 68 -0.93 -8.82 10.79
CA GLY A 68 -1.35 -7.47 11.18
C GLY A 68 -0.16 -6.54 11.42
N GLY A 69 0.12 -5.62 10.48
CA GLY A 69 1.23 -4.67 10.58
C GLY A 69 0.92 -3.33 11.25
N ALA A 70 -0.35 -2.98 11.43
CA ALA A 70 -0.75 -1.72 12.07
C ALA A 70 -0.24 -1.60 13.52
N GLU A 71 -0.43 -2.64 14.33
CA GLU A 71 -0.02 -2.64 15.74
C GLU A 71 1.50 -2.58 15.92
N PRO A 72 2.33 -3.36 15.19
CA PRO A 72 3.78 -3.19 15.19
C PRO A 72 4.25 -1.79 14.80
N MET A 73 3.62 -1.16 13.80
CA MET A 73 3.94 0.21 13.40
C MET A 73 3.54 1.23 14.47
N LEU A 74 2.40 1.06 15.13
CA LEU A 74 2.01 1.94 16.23
C LEU A 74 2.99 1.86 17.41
N ARG A 75 3.59 0.69 17.63
CA ARG A 75 4.57 0.44 18.69
C ARG A 75 6.01 0.81 18.29
N SER A 76 6.28 1.16 17.03
CA SER A 76 7.64 1.50 16.63
C SER A 76 8.05 2.86 17.19
N GLU A 77 9.29 2.96 17.65
CA GLU A 77 9.86 4.23 18.14
C GLU A 77 10.18 5.21 17.00
N ILE A 78 10.19 4.70 15.76
CA ILE A 78 10.36 5.46 14.54
C ILE A 78 9.01 5.43 13.82
N MET A 79 8.37 6.59 13.71
CA MET A 79 7.37 6.87 12.68
C MET A 79 7.99 7.81 11.66
#